data_AF-A0A6B2LEG2-F1
#
_entry.id   AF-A0A6B2LEG2-F1
#
_cell.length_a   1.000
_cell.length_b   1.000
_cell.length_c   1.000
_cell.angle_alpha   90.00
_cell.angle_beta   90.00
_cell.angle_gamma   90.00
#
_symmetry.space_group_name_H-M   'P 1'
#
loop_
_entity.id
_entity.type
_entity.pdbx_description
1 polymer ?
#
loop_
_entity_poly.entity_id
_entity_poly.type
_entity_poly.pdbx_seq_one_letter_code
_entity_poly.pdbx_strand_id
1 'polypeptide(L)'
;MLWVALGAAQLDPQDMGFLSDLKALNSGADVWQSVTITSDLCTNGSWTKYVKCNVPNTRIIYLNFADQDVVQLPSSIQNLNLLSTLRLYDNDMRSIPTTLAALTSLTYLDLGSNRITGTIPSILAQLTSLAKLYLDSNRFQGTVPSQFAMLSSLTSLALDSNRLSGDIPSFFSQLPLSYLDLSANQFFGTLPDSLVTLVDTYCSPGSASCYTYKSVSEKHKDCDLTGVWFDCKINGTNTTCIHKCTSKKDSCNLNSL
;
A
#
# COMPACT_ATOMS: atom_id res chain seq x y z
N MET A 1 17.71 12.57 -50.75
CA MET A 1 17.11 11.91 -49.58
C MET A 1 17.78 12.50 -48.33
N LEU A 2 17.10 13.41 -47.63
CA LEU A 2 17.54 13.88 -46.32
C LEU A 2 17.16 12.79 -45.32
N TRP A 3 18.13 12.06 -44.80
CA TRP A 3 17.93 11.27 -43.59
C TRP A 3 17.84 12.25 -42.42
N VAL A 4 16.62 12.55 -41.97
CA VAL A 4 16.45 13.14 -40.64
C VAL A 4 16.85 12.04 -39.67
N ALA A 5 17.98 12.21 -38.99
CA ALA A 5 18.31 11.39 -37.84
C ALA A 5 17.16 11.58 -36.84
N LEU A 6 16.28 10.58 -36.73
CA LEU A 6 15.37 10.48 -35.59
C LEU A 6 16.27 10.39 -34.36
N GLY A 7 16.45 11.52 -33.67
CA GLY A 7 17.16 11.55 -32.40
C GLY A 7 16.54 10.50 -31.49
N ALA A 8 17.38 9.73 -30.79
CA ALA A 8 16.91 8.75 -29.82
C ALA A 8 15.91 9.43 -28.88
N ALA A 9 14.76 8.79 -28.64
CA ALA A 9 13.76 9.32 -27.72
C ALA A 9 14.41 9.54 -26.35
N GLN A 10 14.34 10.78 -25.86
CA GLN A 10 14.89 11.18 -24.57
C GLN A 10 13.79 11.28 -23.53
N LEU A 11 14.15 11.05 -22.27
CA LEU A 11 13.25 11.25 -21.16
C LEU A 11 12.81 12.71 -21.06
N ASP A 12 11.54 12.92 -20.70
CA ASP A 12 10.96 14.24 -20.50
C ASP A 12 11.72 15.02 -19.41
N PRO A 13 12.02 16.31 -19.64
CA PRO A 13 12.71 17.15 -18.66
C PRO A 13 12.00 17.26 -17.30
N GLN A 14 10.68 17.17 -17.25
CA GLN A 14 9.94 17.20 -15.98
C GLN A 14 10.17 15.94 -15.14
N ASP A 15 10.26 14.79 -15.81
CA ASP A 15 10.54 13.51 -15.16
C ASP A 15 11.99 13.46 -14.64
N MET A 16 12.95 14.01 -15.41
CA MET A 16 14.33 14.20 -14.95
C MET A 16 14.43 15.20 -13.79
N GLY A 17 13.64 16.27 -13.85
CA GLY A 17 13.51 17.27 -12.78
C GLY A 17 13.02 16.64 -11.47
N PHE A 18 11.98 15.80 -11.55
CA PHE A 18 11.49 15.04 -10.40
C PHE A 18 12.58 14.19 -9.75
N LEU A 19 13.36 13.42 -10.53
CA LEU A 19 14.43 12.59 -10.00
C LEU A 19 15.53 13.42 -9.33
N SER A 20 15.81 14.61 -9.87
CA SER A 20 16.80 15.54 -9.31
C SER A 20 16.32 16.10 -7.98
N ASP A 21 15.06 16.51 -7.88
CA ASP A 21 14.45 16.97 -6.64
C ASP A 21 14.39 15.85 -5.59
N LEU A 22 14.00 14.64 -6.00
CA LEU A 22 13.95 13.46 -5.13
C LEU A 22 15.34 13.17 -4.54
N LYS A 23 16.39 13.18 -5.38
CA LYS A 23 17.78 13.01 -4.93
C LYS A 23 18.19 14.11 -3.94
N ALA A 24 17.85 15.38 -4.21
CA ALA A 24 18.21 16.49 -3.34
C ALA A 24 17.58 16.35 -1.95
N LEU A 25 16.30 15.97 -1.88
CA LEU A 25 15.54 15.83 -0.65
C LEU A 25 15.92 14.62 0.20
N ASN A 26 16.56 13.60 -0.39
CA ASN A 26 16.92 12.34 0.26
C ASN A 26 18.45 12.10 0.29
N SER A 27 19.24 13.17 0.15
CA SER A 27 20.71 13.14 0.03
C SER A 27 21.49 12.63 1.26
N GLY A 28 20.80 12.40 2.37
CA GLY A 28 21.38 11.90 3.63
C GLY A 28 21.73 10.40 3.62
N ALA A 29 21.28 9.64 2.62
CA ALA A 29 21.61 8.22 2.47
C ALA A 29 22.60 7.97 1.33
N ASP A 30 23.55 7.06 1.55
CA ASP A 30 24.68 6.76 0.65
C ASP A 30 24.23 6.40 -0.76
N VAL A 31 23.08 5.73 -0.88
CA VAL A 31 22.51 5.27 -2.15
C VAL A 31 22.24 6.41 -3.12
N TRP A 32 21.82 7.59 -2.65
CA TRP A 32 21.47 8.70 -3.53
C TRP A 32 22.69 9.45 -4.07
N GLN A 33 23.83 9.39 -3.38
CA GLN A 33 25.01 10.16 -3.74
C GLN A 33 25.69 9.63 -5.00
N SER A 34 25.78 8.30 -5.15
CA SER A 34 26.42 7.63 -6.28
C SER A 34 25.60 7.62 -7.57
N VAL A 35 24.36 8.11 -7.52
CA VAL A 35 23.40 7.95 -8.60
C VAL A 35 23.48 9.13 -9.59
N THR A 36 23.82 8.84 -10.85
CA THR A 36 23.81 9.82 -11.94
C THR A 36 22.50 9.73 -12.71
N ILE A 37 21.79 10.87 -12.84
CA ILE A 37 20.54 10.97 -13.59
C ILE A 37 20.89 11.38 -15.03
N THR A 38 20.56 10.52 -15.99
CA THR A 38 20.82 10.72 -17.42
C THR A 38 19.54 10.53 -18.23
N SER A 39 19.47 11.11 -19.44
CA SER A 39 18.26 11.03 -20.28
C SER A 39 17.98 9.64 -20.84
N ASP A 40 18.95 8.73 -20.77
CA ASP A 40 18.87 7.32 -21.19
C ASP A 40 18.61 6.36 -20.01
N LEU A 41 18.20 6.86 -18.83
CA LEU A 41 18.07 6.06 -17.61
C LEU A 41 17.14 4.84 -17.77
N CYS A 42 16.09 4.94 -18.59
CA CYS A 42 15.17 3.83 -18.84
C CYS A 42 15.77 2.71 -19.70
N THR A 43 16.91 2.99 -20.33
CA THR A 43 17.72 2.01 -21.08
C THR A 43 19.05 1.69 -20.38
N ASN A 44 19.41 2.43 -19.33
CA ASN A 44 20.61 2.21 -18.54
C ASN A 44 20.38 1.04 -17.56
N GLY A 45 21.12 -0.06 -17.74
CA GLY A 45 20.91 -1.32 -17.02
C GLY A 45 20.92 -1.23 -15.49
N SER A 46 21.57 -0.24 -14.88
CA SER A 46 21.53 -0.05 -13.42
C SER A 46 20.21 0.54 -12.92
N TRP A 47 19.55 1.34 -13.76
CA TRP A 47 18.32 2.07 -13.43
C TRP A 47 17.05 1.32 -13.76
N THR A 48 17.09 0.36 -14.69
CA THR A 48 15.93 -0.43 -15.13
C THR A 48 15.26 -1.24 -14.01
N LYS A 49 15.96 -1.45 -12.88
CA LYS A 49 15.40 -2.01 -11.65
C LYS A 49 14.47 -1.04 -10.92
N TYR A 50 14.79 0.25 -10.93
CA TYR A 50 14.11 1.31 -10.17
C TYR A 50 13.11 2.06 -11.03
N VAL A 51 13.41 2.29 -12.31
CA VAL A 51 12.62 3.14 -13.21
C VAL A 51 12.30 2.40 -14.50
N LYS A 52 11.05 2.47 -14.94
CA LYS A 52 10.66 2.07 -16.31
C LYS A 52 9.86 3.18 -16.97
N CYS A 53 10.05 3.30 -18.28
CA CYS A 53 9.36 4.28 -19.09
C CYS A 53 8.32 3.63 -20.01
N ASN A 54 7.39 4.45 -20.51
CA ASN A 54 6.54 4.07 -21.64
C ASN A 54 7.41 3.79 -22.88
N VAL A 55 6.83 3.19 -23.93
CA VAL A 55 7.45 3.20 -25.26
C VAL A 55 7.07 4.55 -25.90
N PRO A 56 8.01 5.36 -26.43
CA PRO A 56 9.40 5.03 -26.79
C PRO A 56 10.49 5.52 -25.79
N ASN A 57 10.25 5.49 -24.48
CA ASN A 57 11.10 5.97 -23.37
C ASN A 57 11.06 7.48 -23.12
N THR A 58 9.88 8.09 -23.31
CA THR A 58 9.73 9.53 -23.11
C THR A 58 9.23 9.90 -21.72
N ARG A 59 8.48 9.03 -21.04
CA ARG A 59 7.87 9.29 -19.73
C ARG A 59 8.02 8.12 -18.77
N ILE A 60 8.27 8.40 -17.50
CA ILE A 60 8.29 7.46 -16.39
C ILE A 60 6.87 6.95 -16.13
N ILE A 61 6.72 5.63 -16.14
CA ILE A 61 5.45 4.95 -15.82
C ILE A 61 5.55 4.06 -14.57
N TYR A 62 6.77 3.81 -14.11
CA TYR A 62 7.06 2.91 -13.01
C TYR A 62 8.22 3.45 -12.20
N LEU A 63 8.02 3.54 -10.89
CA LEU A 63 9.05 3.85 -9.90
C LEU A 63 9.03 2.81 -8.79
N ASN A 64 10.19 2.28 -8.46
CA ASN A 64 10.42 1.39 -7.33
C ASN A 64 11.62 1.89 -6.55
N PHE A 65 11.37 2.64 -5.48
CA PHE A 65 12.37 3.11 -4.53
C PHE A 65 12.11 2.51 -3.15
N ALA A 66 11.74 1.24 -3.09
CA ALA A 66 11.63 0.52 -1.83
C ALA A 66 13.01 0.28 -1.20
N ASP A 67 13.12 0.40 0.12
CA ASP A 67 14.39 0.23 0.86
C ASP A 67 15.50 1.14 0.31
N GLN A 68 15.18 2.42 0.10
CA GLN A 68 16.11 3.42 -0.44
C GLN A 68 16.24 4.65 0.48
N ASP A 69 15.91 4.52 1.77
CA ASP A 69 15.97 5.60 2.76
C ASP A 69 15.21 6.89 2.32
N VAL A 70 14.11 6.74 1.58
CA VAL A 70 13.28 7.87 1.18
C VAL A 70 12.59 8.46 2.41
N VAL A 71 12.86 9.71 2.72
CA VAL A 71 12.25 10.44 3.84
C VAL A 71 11.09 11.31 3.36
N GLN A 72 11.13 11.80 2.12
CA GLN A 72 10.08 12.63 1.54
C GLN A 72 10.07 12.60 0.01
N LEU A 73 8.88 12.81 -0.56
CA LEU A 73 8.68 13.05 -1.98
C LEU A 73 8.64 14.56 -2.28
N PRO A 74 9.26 15.03 -3.38
CA PRO A 74 9.15 16.40 -3.83
C PRO A 74 7.74 16.70 -4.38
N SER A 75 7.32 17.97 -4.33
CA SER A 75 6.05 18.41 -4.91
C SER A 75 5.98 18.20 -6.43
N SER A 76 7.14 18.17 -7.11
CA SER A 76 7.28 17.88 -8.54
C SER A 76 6.80 16.47 -8.94
N ILE A 77 6.49 15.59 -7.97
CA ILE A 77 5.80 14.32 -8.23
C ILE A 77 4.55 14.50 -9.09
N GLN A 78 3.83 15.63 -8.96
CA GLN A 78 2.63 15.92 -9.75
C GLN A 78 2.86 15.94 -11.26
N ASN A 79 4.11 16.10 -11.70
CA ASN A 79 4.45 16.14 -13.13
C ASN A 79 4.47 14.75 -13.75
N LEU A 80 4.57 13.67 -12.96
CA LEU A 80 4.61 12.29 -13.44
C LEU A 80 3.21 11.76 -13.80
N ASN A 81 2.47 12.49 -14.63
CA ASN A 81 1.06 12.21 -14.96
C ASN A 81 0.80 10.85 -15.63
N LEU A 82 1.82 10.16 -16.16
CA LEU A 82 1.71 8.79 -16.68
C LEU A 82 2.17 7.70 -15.70
N LEU A 83 2.54 8.08 -14.47
CA LEU A 83 2.99 7.12 -13.47
C LEU A 83 1.85 6.15 -13.12
N SER A 84 2.09 4.88 -13.37
CA SER A 84 1.14 3.79 -13.09
C SER A 84 1.48 3.04 -11.81
N THR A 85 2.76 2.93 -11.47
CA THR A 85 3.24 2.20 -10.30
C THR A 85 4.23 3.05 -9.52
N LEU A 86 3.98 3.21 -8.22
CA LEU A 86 4.87 3.85 -7.27
C LEU A 86 5.07 2.93 -6.06
N ARG A 87 6.29 2.44 -5.86
CA ARG A 87 6.69 1.66 -4.68
C ARG A 87 7.69 2.43 -3.83
N LEU A 88 7.32 2.65 -2.58
CA LEU A 88 8.10 3.36 -1.57
C LEU A 88 8.05 2.62 -0.22
N TYR A 89 7.77 1.31 -0.22
CA TYR A 89 7.75 0.54 1.01
C TYR A 89 9.14 0.41 1.64
N ASP A 90 9.20 0.10 2.93
CA ASP A 90 10.45 -0.02 3.71
C ASP A 90 11.31 1.25 3.59
N ASN A 91 10.75 2.39 3.98
CA ASN A 91 11.43 3.68 3.94
C ASN A 91 11.14 4.49 5.22
N ASP A 92 11.63 5.73 5.27
CA ASP A 92 11.54 6.62 6.43
C ASP A 92 10.52 7.76 6.26
N MET A 93 9.58 7.62 5.32
CA MET A 93 8.59 8.65 5.02
C MET A 93 7.70 8.98 6.21
N ARG A 94 7.42 10.27 6.42
CA ARG A 94 6.59 10.75 7.55
C ARG A 94 5.22 11.30 7.14
N SER A 95 5.03 11.59 5.86
CA SER A 95 3.83 12.21 5.32
C SER A 95 3.63 11.89 3.85
N ILE A 96 2.39 11.93 3.40
CA ILE A 96 2.02 11.85 1.98
C ILE A 96 1.81 13.28 1.46
N PRO A 97 2.53 13.74 0.42
CA PRO A 97 2.30 15.06 -0.14
C PRO A 97 0.93 15.13 -0.84
N THR A 98 0.23 16.25 -0.70
CA THR A 98 -1.09 16.44 -1.34
C THR A 98 -1.02 16.41 -2.86
N THR A 99 0.12 16.76 -3.44
CA THR A 99 0.40 16.69 -4.88
C THR A 99 0.38 15.27 -5.44
N LEU A 100 0.44 14.23 -4.60
CA LEU A 100 0.28 12.84 -5.04
C LEU A 100 -1.09 12.61 -5.71
N ALA A 101 -2.11 13.38 -5.33
CA ALA A 101 -3.45 13.31 -5.89
C ALA A 101 -3.51 13.61 -7.40
N ALA A 102 -2.48 14.28 -7.95
CA ALA A 102 -2.40 14.57 -9.38
C ALA A 102 -2.05 13.34 -10.25
N LEU A 103 -1.62 12.23 -9.64
CA LEU A 103 -1.22 11.01 -10.34
C LEU A 103 -2.42 10.15 -10.74
N THR A 104 -3.33 10.69 -11.53
CA THR A 104 -4.61 10.01 -11.85
C THR A 104 -4.45 8.70 -12.63
N SER A 105 -3.31 8.47 -13.29
CA SER A 105 -2.97 7.19 -13.95
C SER A 105 -2.49 6.09 -12.98
N LEU A 106 -2.32 6.40 -11.70
CA LEU A 106 -1.71 5.48 -10.73
C LEU A 106 -2.65 4.31 -10.44
N THR A 107 -2.16 3.09 -10.65
CA THR A 107 -2.88 1.84 -10.40
C THR A 107 -2.32 1.06 -9.22
N TYR A 108 -1.05 1.31 -8.86
CA TYR A 108 -0.36 0.67 -7.74
C TYR A 108 0.36 1.72 -6.91
N LEU A 109 -0.05 1.87 -5.65
CA LEU A 109 0.62 2.70 -4.66
C LEU A 109 0.95 1.87 -3.43
N ASP A 110 2.23 1.87 -3.06
CA ASP A 110 2.73 1.13 -1.92
C ASP A 110 3.63 2.01 -1.07
N LEU A 111 3.11 2.33 0.11
CA LEU A 111 3.72 3.14 1.15
C LEU A 111 3.87 2.33 2.44
N GLY A 112 3.80 1.00 2.37
CA GLY A 112 3.91 0.10 3.51
C GLY A 112 5.22 0.28 4.27
N SER A 113 5.30 -0.14 5.53
CA SER A 113 6.53 -0.11 6.34
C SER A 113 7.26 1.24 6.31
N ASN A 114 6.53 2.31 6.63
CA ASN A 114 7.09 3.66 6.73
C ASN A 114 6.83 4.24 8.14
N ARG A 115 7.13 5.53 8.33
CA ARG A 115 6.89 6.26 9.58
C ARG A 115 5.76 7.27 9.43
N ILE A 116 4.81 7.05 8.51
CA ILE A 116 3.76 8.01 8.21
C ILE A 116 2.80 8.10 9.39
N THR A 117 2.47 9.34 9.80
CA THR A 117 1.62 9.64 10.96
C THR A 117 0.40 10.47 10.55
N GLY A 118 -0.54 10.65 11.49
CA GLY A 118 -1.77 11.41 11.24
C GLY A 118 -2.87 10.53 10.62
N THR A 119 -3.90 11.16 10.07
CA THR A 119 -5.01 10.45 9.43
C THR A 119 -4.65 10.04 8.01
N ILE A 120 -5.26 8.97 7.50
CA ILE A 120 -5.19 8.64 6.07
C ILE A 120 -5.78 9.82 5.28
N PRO A 121 -5.01 10.46 4.38
CA PRO A 121 -5.50 11.60 3.62
C PRO A 121 -6.62 11.20 2.65
N SER A 122 -7.77 11.87 2.73
CA SER A 122 -8.88 11.64 1.79
C SER A 122 -8.53 11.98 0.34
N ILE A 123 -7.45 12.74 0.10
CA ILE A 123 -6.96 13.05 -1.25
C ILE A 123 -6.60 11.79 -2.04
N LEU A 124 -6.27 10.68 -1.38
CA LEU A 124 -5.97 9.42 -2.04
C LEU A 124 -7.19 8.87 -2.81
N ALA A 125 -8.41 9.27 -2.41
CA ALA A 125 -9.63 8.93 -3.13
C ALA A 125 -9.73 9.56 -4.53
N GLN A 126 -8.89 10.56 -4.86
CA GLN A 126 -8.82 11.15 -6.20
C GLN A 126 -8.13 10.22 -7.21
N LEU A 127 -7.40 9.21 -6.73
CA LEU A 127 -6.70 8.22 -7.54
C LEU A 127 -7.67 7.11 -7.97
N THR A 128 -8.71 7.43 -8.73
CA THR A 128 -9.81 6.49 -9.03
C THR A 128 -9.39 5.26 -9.86
N SER A 129 -8.23 5.32 -10.51
CA SER A 129 -7.63 4.18 -11.23
C SER A 129 -6.85 3.22 -10.33
N LEU A 130 -6.74 3.52 -9.03
CA LEU A 130 -5.94 2.71 -8.11
C LEU A 130 -6.57 1.32 -7.92
N ALA A 131 -5.80 0.30 -8.25
CA ALA A 131 -6.16 -1.10 -8.09
C ALA A 131 -5.58 -1.73 -6.83
N LYS A 132 -4.41 -1.24 -6.38
CA LYS A 132 -3.71 -1.72 -5.19
C LYS A 132 -3.22 -0.55 -4.35
N LEU A 133 -3.63 -0.53 -3.08
CA LEU A 133 -3.22 0.45 -2.07
C LEU A 133 -2.66 -0.26 -0.86
N TYR A 134 -1.38 -0.03 -0.57
CA TYR A 134 -0.73 -0.57 0.62
C TYR A 134 -0.26 0.59 1.50
N LEU A 135 -0.83 0.68 2.70
CA LEU A 135 -0.54 1.68 3.74
C LEU A 135 -0.21 0.99 5.08
N ASP A 136 0.05 -0.32 5.04
CA ASP A 136 0.32 -1.14 6.20
C ASP A 136 1.60 -0.73 6.93
N SER A 137 1.77 -1.21 8.16
CA SER A 137 3.00 -1.04 8.94
C SER A 137 3.46 0.43 9.05
N ASN A 138 2.50 1.33 9.30
CA ASN A 138 2.72 2.76 9.48
C ASN A 138 2.22 3.19 10.88
N ARG A 139 1.98 4.49 11.07
CA ARG A 139 1.44 5.06 12.32
C ARG A 139 0.18 5.88 12.03
N PHE A 140 -0.59 5.51 11.01
CA PHE A 140 -1.87 6.15 10.71
C PHE A 140 -2.84 5.99 11.88
N GLN A 141 -3.63 7.02 12.15
CA GLN A 141 -4.61 7.09 13.23
C GLN A 141 -5.97 7.62 12.73
N GLY A 142 -7.01 7.52 13.56
CA GLY A 142 -8.36 7.94 13.18
C GLY A 142 -9.05 6.90 12.31
N THR A 143 -10.05 7.31 11.53
CA THR A 143 -10.88 6.41 10.71
C THR A 143 -10.36 6.26 9.29
N VAL A 144 -10.82 5.22 8.59
CA VAL A 144 -10.67 5.12 7.14
C VAL A 144 -11.59 6.17 6.48
N PRO A 145 -11.09 7.01 5.55
CA PRO A 145 -11.90 8.04 4.89
C PRO A 145 -13.08 7.44 4.13
N SER A 146 -14.29 7.97 4.33
CA SER A 146 -15.48 7.53 3.59
C SER A 146 -15.37 7.76 2.07
N GLN A 147 -14.51 8.69 1.66
CA GLN A 147 -14.20 8.96 0.26
C GLN A 147 -13.54 7.77 -0.44
N PHE A 148 -12.98 6.80 0.28
CA PHE A 148 -12.42 5.58 -0.33
C PHE A 148 -13.49 4.73 -1.03
N ALA A 149 -14.78 4.97 -0.75
CA ALA A 149 -15.89 4.42 -1.55
C ALA A 149 -15.81 4.81 -3.04
N MET A 150 -15.09 5.87 -3.39
CA MET A 150 -14.88 6.32 -4.79
C MET A 150 -13.82 5.51 -5.54
N LEU A 151 -13.02 4.69 -4.85
CA LEU A 151 -11.94 3.89 -5.44
C LEU A 151 -12.50 2.63 -6.11
N SER A 152 -13.35 2.80 -7.12
CA SER A 152 -14.11 1.72 -7.77
C SER A 152 -13.26 0.65 -8.46
N SER A 153 -11.97 0.93 -8.71
CA SER A 153 -11.02 -0.02 -9.26
C SER A 153 -10.24 -0.82 -8.20
N LEU A 154 -10.43 -0.51 -6.90
CA LEU A 154 -9.59 -1.02 -5.83
C LEU A 154 -9.89 -2.50 -5.54
N THR A 155 -8.89 -3.33 -5.78
CA THR A 155 -8.95 -4.79 -5.60
C THR A 155 -8.13 -5.26 -4.41
N SER A 156 -7.11 -4.51 -4.00
CA SER A 156 -6.27 -4.86 -2.86
C SER A 156 -6.04 -3.64 -1.97
N LEU A 157 -6.37 -3.80 -0.68
CA LEU A 157 -6.18 -2.78 0.34
C LEU A 157 -5.51 -3.39 1.58
N ALA A 158 -4.29 -2.96 1.90
CA ALA A 158 -3.65 -3.29 3.17
C ALA A 158 -3.58 -2.04 4.04
N LEU A 159 -4.20 -2.10 5.21
CA LEU A 159 -4.19 -1.05 6.23
C LEU A 159 -3.66 -1.58 7.57
N ASP A 160 -3.17 -2.82 7.60
CA ASP A 160 -2.81 -3.49 8.83
C ASP A 160 -1.64 -2.81 9.55
N SER A 161 -1.42 -3.19 10.80
CA SER A 161 -0.25 -2.74 11.58
C SER A 161 -0.17 -1.21 11.68
N ASN A 162 -1.30 -0.57 11.97
CA ASN A 162 -1.45 0.87 12.15
C ASN A 162 -2.16 1.18 13.49
N ARG A 163 -2.63 2.42 13.68
CA ARG A 163 -3.41 2.86 14.85
C ARG A 163 -4.81 3.35 14.44
N LEU A 164 -5.35 2.80 13.34
CA LEU A 164 -6.68 3.17 12.85
C LEU A 164 -7.75 2.70 13.85
N SER A 165 -8.80 3.46 13.99
CA SER A 165 -9.87 3.29 14.97
C SER A 165 -11.22 3.66 14.38
N GLY A 166 -12.30 3.41 15.10
CA GLY A 166 -13.66 3.61 14.59
C GLY A 166 -14.30 2.32 14.11
N ASP A 167 -15.51 2.42 13.59
CA ASP A 167 -16.20 1.30 12.95
C ASP A 167 -15.53 0.94 11.62
N ILE A 168 -15.55 -0.34 11.27
CA ILE A 168 -15.15 -0.80 9.93
C ILE A 168 -16.17 -0.28 8.92
N PRO A 169 -15.77 0.51 7.90
CA PRO A 169 -16.72 1.05 6.95
C PRO A 169 -17.42 0.00 6.10
N SER A 170 -18.74 0.08 6.02
CA SER A 170 -19.55 -0.83 5.19
C SER A 170 -19.32 -0.67 3.70
N PHE A 171 -18.80 0.48 3.24
CA PHE A 171 -18.51 0.71 1.81
C PHE A 171 -17.47 -0.25 1.24
N PHE A 172 -16.65 -0.91 2.08
CA PHE A 172 -15.72 -1.93 1.61
C PHE A 172 -16.43 -3.06 0.83
N SER A 173 -17.70 -3.36 1.14
CA SER A 173 -18.48 -4.35 0.40
C SER A 173 -18.92 -3.88 -0.99
N GLN A 174 -18.79 -2.60 -1.30
CA GLN A 174 -19.13 -2.00 -2.58
C GLN A 174 -17.92 -1.93 -3.53
N LEU A 175 -16.71 -2.11 -2.98
CA LEU A 175 -15.47 -2.14 -3.74
C LEU A 175 -15.21 -3.57 -4.25
N PRO A 176 -14.55 -3.74 -5.41
CA PRO A 176 -14.22 -5.06 -5.96
C PRO A 176 -13.00 -5.69 -5.26
N LEU A 177 -12.96 -5.67 -3.92
CA LEU A 177 -11.84 -6.14 -3.13
C LEU A 177 -11.73 -7.67 -3.19
N SER A 178 -10.56 -8.15 -3.62
CA SER A 178 -10.12 -9.55 -3.46
C SER A 178 -9.13 -9.70 -2.31
N TYR A 179 -8.55 -8.59 -1.86
CA TYR A 179 -7.66 -8.54 -0.70
C TYR A 179 -7.99 -7.33 0.18
N LEU A 180 -8.25 -7.59 1.46
CA LEU A 180 -8.44 -6.55 2.47
C LEU A 180 -7.81 -7.00 3.79
N ASP A 181 -6.80 -6.28 4.26
CA ASP A 181 -6.20 -6.51 5.57
C ASP A 181 -6.37 -5.29 6.48
N LEU A 182 -7.12 -5.49 7.57
CA LEU A 182 -7.36 -4.49 8.61
C LEU A 182 -6.76 -4.89 9.95
N SER A 183 -6.04 -6.02 10.00
CA SER A 183 -5.49 -6.59 11.23
C SER A 183 -4.51 -5.63 11.91
N ALA A 184 -4.17 -5.92 13.15
CA ALA A 184 -3.21 -5.12 13.89
C ALA A 184 -3.54 -3.60 13.96
N ASN A 185 -4.83 -3.24 14.09
CA ASN A 185 -5.34 -1.87 14.30
C ASN A 185 -6.18 -1.76 15.60
N GLN A 186 -6.84 -0.62 15.80
CA GLN A 186 -7.69 -0.28 16.95
C GLN A 186 -9.17 -0.10 16.55
N PHE A 187 -9.62 -0.75 15.46
CA PHE A 187 -11.03 -0.73 15.05
C PHE A 187 -11.93 -1.28 16.15
N PHE A 188 -13.16 -0.78 16.22
CA PHE A 188 -14.18 -1.24 17.15
C PHE A 188 -15.53 -1.41 16.46
N GLY A 189 -16.55 -1.79 17.23
CA GLY A 189 -17.89 -2.03 16.72
C GLY A 189 -18.04 -3.43 16.15
N THR A 190 -19.07 -3.60 15.32
CA THR A 190 -19.41 -4.87 14.67
C THR A 190 -18.89 -4.88 13.24
N LEU A 191 -18.49 -6.06 12.76
CA LEU A 191 -18.25 -6.24 11.33
C LEU A 191 -19.57 -5.96 10.59
N PRO A 192 -19.61 -5.04 9.60
CA PRO A 192 -20.80 -4.79 8.81
C PRO A 192 -21.32 -6.08 8.17
N ASP A 193 -22.63 -6.32 8.21
CA ASP A 193 -23.26 -7.51 7.60
C ASP A 193 -22.89 -7.66 6.11
N SER A 194 -22.69 -6.54 5.43
CA SER A 194 -22.27 -6.50 4.02
C SER A 194 -20.85 -7.03 3.78
N LEU A 195 -20.00 -7.08 4.82
CA LEU A 195 -18.67 -7.67 4.80
C LEU A 195 -18.66 -9.12 5.31
N VAL A 196 -19.62 -9.52 6.14
CA VAL A 196 -19.73 -10.91 6.64
C VAL A 196 -19.86 -11.90 5.48
N THR A 197 -20.50 -11.52 4.38
CA THR A 197 -20.64 -12.35 3.17
C THR A 197 -19.34 -12.51 2.36
N LEU A 198 -18.32 -11.67 2.60
CA LEU A 198 -17.00 -11.75 1.98
C LEU A 198 -16.03 -12.65 2.76
N VAL A 199 -16.43 -13.13 3.94
CA VAL A 199 -15.56 -13.84 4.89
C VAL A 199 -16.15 -15.22 5.20
N ASP A 200 -15.52 -16.27 4.69
CA ASP A 200 -15.83 -17.65 5.11
C ASP A 200 -15.39 -17.81 6.58
N THR A 201 -16.36 -17.67 7.51
CA THR A 201 -16.11 -17.77 8.95
C THR A 201 -16.24 -19.23 9.39
N TYR A 202 -15.13 -19.86 9.74
CA TYR A 202 -15.10 -21.22 10.28
C TYR A 202 -14.84 -21.19 11.79
N CYS A 203 -15.88 -21.48 12.57
CA CYS A 203 -15.73 -21.70 14.01
C CYS A 203 -15.54 -23.21 14.25
N SER A 204 -14.38 -23.61 14.81
CA SER A 204 -14.17 -25.00 15.21
C SER A 204 -15.10 -25.36 16.37
N PRO A 205 -15.83 -26.50 16.33
CA PRO A 205 -16.67 -26.92 17.45
C PRO A 205 -15.84 -27.13 18.73
N GLY A 206 -16.21 -26.47 19.83
CA GLY A 206 -15.50 -26.55 21.12
C GLY A 206 -14.35 -25.56 21.32
N SER A 207 -14.11 -24.68 20.34
CA SER A 207 -13.15 -23.58 20.42
C SER A 207 -13.82 -22.28 20.84
N ALA A 208 -13.28 -21.58 21.84
CA ALA A 208 -13.62 -20.17 22.12
C ALA A 208 -12.90 -19.21 21.16
N SER A 209 -12.57 -19.65 19.95
CA SER A 209 -11.88 -18.91 18.89
C SER A 209 -12.52 -19.27 17.54
N CYS A 210 -13.14 -18.29 16.88
CA CYS A 210 -13.59 -18.40 15.49
C CYS A 210 -12.45 -17.94 14.57
N TYR A 211 -12.22 -18.70 13.51
CA TYR A 211 -11.20 -18.38 12.51
C TYR A 211 -11.89 -17.93 11.23
N THR A 212 -11.43 -16.84 10.64
CA THR A 212 -11.83 -16.44 9.28
C THR A 212 -10.87 -17.13 8.31
N TYR A 213 -11.32 -18.16 7.60
CA TYR A 213 -10.48 -18.92 6.67
C TYR A 213 -10.96 -18.75 5.23
N LYS A 214 -10.26 -17.89 4.49
CA LYS A 214 -9.98 -18.05 3.06
C LYS A 214 -8.72 -17.22 2.77
N SER A 215 -7.50 -17.75 2.79
CA SER A 215 -6.97 -19.10 2.66
C SER A 215 -5.79 -19.30 3.63
N VAL A 216 -5.58 -20.54 4.07
CA VAL A 216 -4.38 -20.95 4.79
C VAL A 216 -3.20 -20.91 3.81
N SER A 217 -2.21 -20.07 4.09
CA SER A 217 -0.85 -20.61 4.21
C SER A 217 -0.10 -19.82 5.26
N GLU A 218 0.29 -20.52 6.32
CA GLU A 218 1.46 -20.12 7.08
C GLU A 218 2.62 -19.96 6.10
N LYS A 219 3.47 -18.98 6.39
CA LYS A 219 4.66 -18.66 5.60
C LYS A 219 5.52 -19.90 5.33
N HIS A 220 5.31 -20.56 4.19
CA HIS A 220 6.23 -21.49 3.57
C HIS A 220 6.33 -21.17 2.08
N LYS A 221 7.24 -20.25 1.78
CA LYS A 221 7.93 -19.94 0.52
C LYS A 221 7.17 -19.69 -0.79
N ASP A 222 5.92 -20.10 -0.99
CA ASP A 222 5.22 -19.89 -2.26
C ASP A 222 3.69 -19.89 -2.03
N CYS A 223 2.98 -18.75 -2.01
CA CYS A 223 1.50 -18.76 -2.04
C CYS A 223 0.84 -17.47 -2.55
N ASP A 224 -0.21 -17.70 -3.35
CA ASP A 224 -1.07 -16.77 -4.11
C ASP A 224 -1.96 -15.85 -3.24
N LEU A 225 -2.20 -14.62 -3.72
CA LEU A 225 -2.66 -13.44 -2.96
C LEU A 225 -4.20 -13.21 -2.99
N THR A 226 -5.02 -14.03 -2.33
CA THR A 226 -6.47 -13.71 -2.15
C THR A 226 -6.96 -13.96 -0.71
N GLY A 227 -7.68 -13.00 -0.12
CA GLY A 227 -8.25 -13.13 1.24
C GLY A 227 -8.59 -11.82 1.98
N VAL A 228 -9.46 -11.91 2.99
CA VAL A 228 -9.81 -10.79 3.89
C VAL A 228 -9.40 -11.15 5.32
N TRP A 229 -8.69 -10.24 5.99
CA TRP A 229 -8.09 -10.48 7.31
C TRP A 229 -8.60 -9.48 8.36
N PHE A 230 -9.08 -10.02 9.48
CA PHE A 230 -9.49 -9.28 10.67
C PHE A 230 -8.92 -9.97 11.92
N ASP A 231 -8.65 -9.20 12.97
CA ASP A 231 -8.35 -9.79 14.28
C ASP A 231 -9.66 -10.19 14.98
N CYS A 232 -9.80 -11.41 15.52
CA CYS A 232 -11.00 -11.82 16.27
C CYS A 232 -10.81 -12.01 17.79
N LYS A 233 -11.76 -11.56 18.63
CA LYS A 233 -11.80 -11.78 20.09
C LYS A 233 -13.11 -12.46 20.50
N ILE A 234 -13.08 -13.30 21.53
CA ILE A 234 -14.28 -13.91 22.11
C ILE A 234 -14.42 -13.45 23.56
N ASN A 235 -15.63 -13.02 23.92
CA ASN A 235 -15.99 -12.60 25.27
C ASN A 235 -17.29 -13.33 25.67
N GLY A 236 -17.19 -14.47 26.36
CA GLY A 236 -18.33 -15.37 26.61
C GLY A 236 -18.77 -16.12 25.34
N THR A 237 -20.06 -16.14 25.03
CA THR A 237 -20.61 -16.68 23.75
C THR A 237 -20.57 -15.67 22.60
N ASN A 238 -20.13 -14.43 22.85
CA ASN A 238 -20.10 -13.37 21.85
C ASN A 238 -18.69 -13.26 21.22
N THR A 239 -18.61 -13.53 19.93
CA THR A 239 -17.44 -13.22 19.11
C THR A 239 -17.49 -11.75 18.73
N THR A 240 -16.52 -10.96 19.20
CA THR A 240 -16.32 -9.56 18.84
C THR A 240 -14.95 -9.45 18.22
N CYS A 241 -14.84 -9.19 16.91
CA CYS A 241 -13.56 -9.33 16.26
C CYS A 241 -12.63 -8.12 16.46
N ILE A 242 -11.79 -8.11 17.53
CA ILE A 242 -10.81 -7.03 17.79
C ILE A 242 -9.57 -7.48 18.66
N HIS A 243 -8.38 -7.59 18.04
CA HIS A 243 -6.96 -7.55 18.55
C HIS A 243 -6.51 -8.53 19.70
N LYS A 244 -5.28 -9.08 19.85
CA LYS A 244 -3.86 -8.65 19.72
C LYS A 244 -2.94 -9.89 19.63
N CYS A 245 -2.04 -10.01 18.67
CA CYS A 245 -0.98 -11.03 18.69
C CYS A 245 0.34 -10.41 19.18
N THR A 246 0.58 -10.44 20.50
CA THR A 246 1.91 -10.17 21.05
C THR A 246 2.60 -11.49 21.31
N SER A 247 3.78 -11.67 20.72
CA SER A 247 4.64 -12.82 20.93
C SER A 247 4.91 -13.06 22.43
N LYS A 248 4.47 -14.20 22.95
CA LYS A 248 5.30 -15.13 23.72
C LYS A 248 4.47 -16.39 23.98
N LYS A 249 5.15 -17.53 23.86
CA LYS A 249 4.80 -18.82 24.48
C LYS A 249 3.89 -18.61 25.69
N ASP A 250 2.75 -19.30 25.72
CA ASP A 250 2.46 -20.28 26.76
C ASP A 250 1.20 -21.09 26.43
N SER A 251 1.33 -22.39 26.62
CA SER A 251 0.36 -23.45 26.47
C SER A 251 -0.85 -23.30 27.40
N CYS A 252 -2.07 -23.44 26.88
CA CYS A 252 -3.25 -23.73 27.70
C CYS A 252 -3.77 -25.14 27.40
N ASN A 253 -3.62 -26.00 28.40
CA ASN A 253 -4.14 -27.36 28.48
C ASN A 253 -5.54 -27.30 29.11
N LEU A 254 -6.57 -27.84 28.45
CA LEU A 254 -7.94 -27.89 28.95
C LEU A 254 -8.13 -29.17 29.76
N ASN A 255 -8.25 -29.04 31.09
CA ASN A 255 -8.91 -30.01 31.96
C ASN A 255 -9.20 -29.37 33.33
N SER A 256 -10.40 -28.81 33.51
CA SER A 256 -11.21 -28.99 34.74
C SER A 256 -12.46 -28.08 34.70
N LEU A 257 -13.60 -28.74 34.47
CA LEU A 257 -14.99 -28.44 34.88
C LEU A 257 -15.59 -27.07 34.54
#